data_AF-A0A7X7JNI0-F1
#
_entry.id   AF-A0A7X7JNI0-F1
#
_cell.length_a   1.000
_cell.length_b   1.000
_cell.length_c   1.000
_cell.angle_alpha   90.00
_cell.angle_beta   90.00
_cell.angle_gamma   90.00
#
_symmetry.space_group_name_H-M   'P 1'
#
loop_
_entity.id
_entity.type
_entity.pdbx_description
1 polymer ?
#
loop_
_entity_poly.entity_id
_entity_poly.type
_entity_poly.pdbx_seq_one_letter_code
_entity_poly.pdbx_strand_id
1 'polypeptide(L)' 'RVRGVEGLRVADASLMPTIPSANTNLTVIMMGERFGEWLRGAG' A
#
# COMPACT_ATOMS: atom_id res chain seq x y z
N ARG A 1 1.30 3.45 -7.34
CA ARG A 1 1.82 3.12 -8.70
C ARG A 1 3.30 3.44 -8.72
N VAL A 2 4.13 2.56 -9.28
CA VAL A 2 5.57 2.81 -9.42
C VAL A 2 5.83 3.76 -10.60
N ARG A 3 6.71 4.75 -10.43
CA ARG A 3 7.08 5.68 -11.50
C ARG A 3 7.98 4.98 -12.52
N GLY A 4 7.71 5.15 -13.81
CA GLY A 4 8.51 4.55 -14.89
C GLY A 4 8.29 3.05 -15.14
N VAL A 5 7.38 2.40 -14.40
CA VAL A 5 7.05 0.97 -14.61
C VAL A 5 5.55 0.82 -14.82
N GLU A 6 5.18 0.23 -15.96
CA GLU A 6 3.79 -0.04 -16.29
C GLU A 6 3.25 -1.25 -15.51
N GLY A 7 1.97 -1.23 -15.14
CA GLY A 7 1.31 -2.33 -14.43
C GLY A 7 1.72 -2.53 -12.97
N LEU A 8 2.85 -1.98 -12.51
CA LEU A 8 3.41 -2.27 -11.19
C LEU A 8 2.85 -1.38 -10.06
N ARG A 9 2.40 -2.04 -9.00
CA ARG A 9 1.98 -1.45 -7.72
C ARG A 9 2.72 -2.17 -6.59
N VAL A 10 3.12 -1.41 -5.57
CA VAL A 10 3.69 -1.93 -4.31
C VAL A 10 2.66 -1.66 -3.23
N ALA A 11 2.54 -2.55 -2.24
CA ALA A 11 1.62 -2.46 -1.11
C ALA A 11 2.28 -3.05 0.15
N ASP A 12 3.31 -2.36 0.64
CA ASP A 12 4.07 -2.75 1.83
C ASP A 12 4.50 -1.52 2.65
N ALA A 13 5.32 -1.73 3.68
CA ALA A 13 5.83 -0.68 4.53
C ALA A 13 6.69 0.38 3.79
N SER A 14 7.30 0.05 2.64
CA SER A 14 8.15 0.97 1.88
C SER A 14 7.38 2.16 1.29
N LEU A 15 6.05 2.08 1.24
CA LEU A 15 5.20 3.18 0.83
C LEU A 15 5.09 4.31 1.86
N MET A 16 5.42 4.04 3.13
CA MET A 16 5.32 5.04 4.20
C MET A 16 6.41 6.11 4.00
N PRO A 17 6.07 7.38 3.75
CA PRO A 17 7.06 8.43 3.53
C PRO A 17 7.84 8.78 4.80
N THR A 18 7.22 8.53 5.96
CA THR A 18 7.77 8.70 7.30
C THR A 18 7.19 7.62 8.21
N ILE A 19 7.87 7.27 9.29
CA ILE A 19 7.35 6.32 10.28
C ILE A 19 6.17 6.97 11.01
N PRO A 20 4.95 6.40 10.95
CA PRO A 20 3.80 6.94 11.66
C PRO A 20 3.96 6.74 13.18
N SER A 21 3.33 7.59 13.98
CA SER A 21 3.20 7.42 15.44
C SER A 21 2.15 6.36 15.78
N ALA A 22 2.29 5.17 15.23
CA ALA A 22 1.38 4.04 15.37
C ALA A 22 2.12 2.70 15.21
N ASN A 23 1.48 1.60 15.60
CA ASN A 23 2.05 0.27 15.42
C ASN A 23 2.15 -0.10 13.93
N THR A 24 3.38 -0.37 13.46
CA THR A 24 3.67 -0.68 12.05
C THR A 24 2.90 -1.89 11.52
N ASN A 25 2.73 -2.94 12.31
CA ASN A 25 2.02 -4.15 11.87
C ASN A 25 0.57 -3.84 11.52
N LEU A 26 -0.14 -3.15 12.42
CA LEU A 26 -1.53 -2.77 12.17
C LEU A 26 -1.66 -1.81 10.97
N THR A 27 -0.76 -0.84 10.86
CA THR A 27 -0.74 0.10 9.72
C THR A 27 -0.56 -0.64 8.39
N VAL A 28 0.35 -1.61 8.32
CA VAL A 28 0.61 -2.38 7.10
C VAL A 28 -0.54 -3.31 6.75
N ILE A 29 -1.18 -3.95 7.74
CA ILE A 29 -2.38 -4.78 7.53
C ILE A 29 -3.51 -3.96 6.90
N MET A 30 -3.84 -2.81 7.50
CA MET A 30 -4.90 -1.93 6.99
C MET A 30 -4.59 -1.37 5.60
N MET A 31 -3.31 -1.07 5.33
CA MET A 31 -2.86 -0.67 4.00
C MET A 31 -3.11 -1.78 2.99
N GLY A 32 -2.74 -3.03 3.33
CA GLY A 32 -2.97 -4.20 2.49
C GLY A 32 -4.45 -4.42 2.15
N GLU A 33 -5.35 -4.34 3.14
CA GLU A 33 -6.80 -4.46 2.93
C GLU A 33 -7.31 -3.41 1.93
N ARG A 34 -6.94 -2.14 2.14
CA ARG A 34 -7.33 -1.04 1.25
C ARG A 34 -6.78 -1.22 -0.17
N PHE A 35 -5.54 -1.70 -0.31
CA PHE A 35 -4.97 -2.02 -1.62
C PHE A 35 -5.71 -3.18 -2.30
N GLY A 36 -6.11 -4.20 -1.54
CA GLY A 36 -6.94 -5.30 -2.04
C GLY A 36 -8.28 -4.82 -2.58
N GLU A 37 -8.96 -3.92 -1.86
CA GLU A 37 -10.19 -3.27 -2.34
C GLU A 37 -9.95 -2.49 -3.63
N TRP A 38 -8.88 -1.70 -3.71
CA TRP A 38 -8.54 -0.96 -4.92
C TRP A 38 -8.25 -1.87 -6.11
N LEU A 39 -7.59 -3.01 -5.89
CA LEU A 39 -7.32 -3.98 -6.95
C LEU A 39 -8.59 -4.70 -7.39
N ARG A 40 -9.51 -5.00 -6.47
CA ARG A 40 -10.77 -5.69 -6.75
C ARG A 40 -11.83 -4.77 -7.38
N GLY A 41 -11.80 -3.47 -7.05
CA GLY A 41 -12.70 -2.45 -7.59
C GLY A 41 -12.16 -1.69 -8.81
N ALA A 42 -10.89 -1.85 -9.14
CA ALA A 42 -10.32 -1.38 -10.40
C ALA A 42 -10.68 -2.36 -11.53
N GLY A 43 -11.82 -2.10 -12.17
CA GLY A 43 -12.03 -2.49 -13.57
C GLY A 43 -11.10 -1.69 -14.49
#